data_AF-A0A9X9WQW1-F1
#
_entry.id   AF-A0A9X9WQW1-F1
#
_cell.length_a   1.000
_cell.length_b   1.000
_cell.length_c   1.000
_cell.angle_alpha   90.00
_cell.angle_beta   90.00
_cell.angle_gamma   90.00
#
_symmetry.space_group_name_H-M   'P 1'
#
loop_
_entity.id
_entity.type
_entity.pdbx_description
1 polymer ?
#
loop_
_entity_poly.entity_id
_entity_poly.type
_entity_poly.pdbx_seq_one_letter_code
_entity_poly.pdbx_strand_id
1 'polypeptide(L)'
;LLAARAPSVVIAAPGKPRRVAIFAAAGAARLAAALDAALRAEGHAVTQSPLDATPAPRAIQGAQVVALAGDDPLPTTLAAATRLAEAANGAASGIVLVGAGVDGAALSGLGRVLANELPDLAPRRITLDPALPPEPAARRLAAELAGDAPEVVVAPDARLLPRLTPGLP
;
A
#
# COMPACT_ATOMS: atom_id res chain seq x y z
N LEU A 1 -8.77 11.16 22.05
CA LEU A 1 -8.51 11.29 20.59
C LEU A 1 -8.80 12.72 20.18
N LEU A 2 -7.79 13.59 20.11
CA LEU A 2 -7.93 14.93 19.53
C LEU A 2 -7.78 14.79 18.01
N ALA A 3 -8.91 14.78 17.30
CA ALA A 3 -8.97 14.70 15.85
C ALA A 3 -8.68 16.07 15.24
N ALA A 4 -7.52 16.23 14.60
CA ALA A 4 -7.31 17.33 13.67
C ALA A 4 -8.09 17.02 12.39
N ARG A 5 -9.31 17.56 12.27
CA ARG A 5 -10.07 17.56 11.00
C ARG A 5 -9.42 18.58 10.06
N ALA A 6 -8.59 18.11 9.15
CA ALA A 6 -8.25 18.87 7.96
C ALA A 6 -9.27 18.54 6.85
N PRO A 7 -10.06 19.50 6.35
CA PRO A 7 -10.76 19.32 5.09
C PRO A 7 -9.71 19.55 4.00
N SER A 8 -9.05 18.49 3.55
CA SER A 8 -8.10 18.59 2.46
C SER A 8 -8.56 17.71 1.32
N VAL A 9 -9.29 18.33 0.38
CA VAL A 9 -9.22 17.90 -1.02
C VAL A 9 -7.77 18.17 -1.42
N VAL A 10 -6.91 17.17 -1.25
CA VAL A 10 -5.55 17.20 -1.77
C VAL A 10 -5.69 17.03 -3.28
N ILE A 11 -5.75 18.14 -4.01
CA ILE A 11 -5.47 18.13 -5.45
C ILE A 11 -3.96 17.96 -5.54
N ALA A 12 -3.49 16.70 -5.52
CA ALA A 12 -2.10 16.41 -5.83
C ALA A 12 -1.87 16.85 -7.27
N ALA A 13 -0.87 17.72 -7.50
CA ALA A 13 -0.38 17.94 -8.85
C ALA A 13 0.00 16.57 -9.44
N PRO A 14 -0.32 16.29 -10.73
CA PRO A 14 0.02 15.01 -11.33
C PRO A 14 1.52 14.78 -11.16
N GLY A 15 1.87 13.77 -10.37
CA GLY A 15 3.25 13.42 -10.12
C GLY A 15 3.92 13.02 -11.42
N LYS A 16 5.26 13.00 -11.45
CA LYS A 16 5.98 12.45 -12.60
C LYS A 16 5.46 11.02 -12.89
N PRO A 17 5.25 10.65 -14.16
CA PRO A 17 4.91 9.28 -14.53
C PRO A 17 5.89 8.30 -13.89
N ARG A 18 5.35 7.19 -13.38
CA ARG A 18 6.05 6.17 -12.60
C ARG A 18 5.65 4.80 -13.09
N ARG A 19 6.53 3.82 -12.89
CA ARG A 19 6.19 2.41 -13.06
C ARG A 19 5.65 1.88 -11.74
N VAL A 20 4.46 1.30 -11.76
CA VAL A 20 3.82 0.70 -10.60
C VAL A 20 3.54 -0.76 -10.88
N ALA A 21 3.97 -1.64 -9.98
CA ALA A 21 3.71 -3.07 -10.05
C ALA A 21 2.77 -3.48 -8.91
N ILE A 22 1.53 -3.81 -9.26
CA ILE A 22 0.49 -4.20 -8.30
C ILE A 22 0.50 -5.73 -8.17
N PHE A 23 0.67 -6.21 -6.95
CA PHE A 23 0.59 -7.61 -6.56
C PHE A 23 -0.62 -7.76 -5.64
N ALA A 24 -1.66 -8.45 -6.11
CA ALA A 24 -2.94 -8.49 -5.40
C ALA A 24 -3.34 -9.91 -5.01
N ALA A 25 -3.78 -10.07 -3.76
CA ALA A 25 -4.45 -11.27 -3.31
C ALA A 25 -5.82 -11.39 -4.00
N ALA A 26 -6.40 -12.59 -4.08
CA ALA A 26 -7.63 -12.80 -4.84
C ALA A 26 -8.81 -11.99 -4.28
N GLY A 27 -8.89 -11.87 -2.94
CA GLY A 27 -9.88 -11.03 -2.25
C GLY A 27 -9.75 -9.53 -2.56
N ALA A 28 -8.57 -9.08 -3.00
CA ALA A 28 -8.32 -7.69 -3.35
C ALA A 28 -8.55 -7.36 -4.85
N ALA A 29 -9.05 -8.31 -5.67
CA ALA A 29 -9.12 -8.15 -7.12
C ALA A 29 -9.89 -6.90 -7.58
N ARG A 30 -11.01 -6.56 -6.92
CA ARG A 30 -11.80 -5.35 -7.26
C ARG A 30 -11.03 -4.06 -6.95
N LEU A 31 -10.36 -4.01 -5.80
CA LEU A 31 -9.52 -2.86 -5.43
C LEU A 31 -8.33 -2.74 -6.39
N ALA A 32 -7.70 -3.85 -6.75
CA ALA A 32 -6.58 -3.87 -7.70
C ALA A 32 -6.99 -3.30 -9.07
N ALA A 33 -8.13 -3.74 -9.62
CA ALA A 33 -8.66 -3.24 -10.88
C ALA A 33 -8.98 -1.73 -10.82
N ALA A 34 -9.62 -1.27 -9.73
CA ALA A 34 -9.92 0.14 -9.53
C ALA A 34 -8.64 1.00 -9.38
N LEU A 35 -7.61 0.47 -8.71
CA LEU A 35 -6.31 1.14 -8.55
C LEU A 35 -5.54 1.25 -9.86
N ASP A 36 -5.54 0.19 -10.69
CA ASP A 36 -4.95 0.24 -12.04
C ASP A 36 -5.60 1.33 -12.89
N ALA A 37 -6.93 1.38 -12.90
CA ALA A 37 -7.67 2.41 -13.63
C ALA A 37 -7.33 3.83 -13.13
N ALA A 38 -7.27 4.04 -11.80
CA ALA A 38 -6.92 5.33 -11.22
C ALA A 38 -5.48 5.76 -11.57
N LEU A 39 -4.51 4.86 -11.39
CA LEU A 39 -3.10 5.15 -11.68
C LEU A 39 -2.84 5.38 -13.18
N ARG A 40 -3.51 4.64 -14.06
CA ARG A 40 -3.40 4.85 -15.52
C ARG A 40 -4.03 6.16 -15.95
N ALA A 41 -5.14 6.58 -15.32
CA ALA A 41 -5.73 7.89 -15.57
C ALA A 41 -4.79 9.04 -15.16
N GLU A 42 -3.92 8.81 -14.17
CA GLU A 42 -2.84 9.73 -13.76
C GLU A 42 -1.56 9.62 -14.63
N GLY A 43 -1.56 8.75 -15.65
CA GLY A 43 -0.43 8.59 -16.58
C GLY A 43 0.68 7.62 -16.13
N HIS A 44 0.43 6.79 -15.12
CA HIS A 44 1.39 5.78 -14.67
C HIS A 44 1.38 4.53 -15.55
N ALA A 45 2.55 3.88 -15.67
CA ALA A 45 2.68 2.58 -16.32
C ALA A 45 2.44 1.48 -15.27
N VAL A 46 1.35 0.73 -15.41
CA VAL A 46 0.90 -0.24 -14.40
C VAL A 46 0.95 -1.67 -14.93
N THR A 47 1.57 -2.56 -14.17
CA THR A 47 1.53 -4.02 -14.35
C THR A 47 0.83 -4.66 -13.15
N GLN A 48 0.07 -5.73 -13.40
CA GLN A 48 -0.63 -6.47 -12.34
C GLN A 48 -0.19 -7.94 -12.31
N SER A 49 -0.12 -8.51 -11.13
CA SER A 49 0.16 -9.93 -10.91
C SER A 49 -0.51 -10.42 -9.62
N PRO A 50 -0.75 -11.74 -9.48
CA PRO A 50 -1.16 -12.33 -8.21
C PRO A 50 -0.14 -12.05 -7.09
N LEU A 51 -0.59 -11.90 -5.85
CA LEU A 51 0.30 -11.63 -4.70
C LEU A 51 1.31 -12.76 -4.44
N ASP A 52 0.94 -13.99 -4.73
CA ASP A 52 1.78 -15.18 -4.58
C ASP A 52 2.75 -15.41 -5.75
N ALA A 53 2.67 -14.60 -6.81
CA ALA A 53 3.60 -14.65 -7.92
C ALA A 53 5.00 -14.16 -7.49
N THR A 54 6.04 -14.88 -7.91
CA THR A 54 7.43 -14.46 -7.71
C THR A 54 7.90 -13.64 -8.92
N PRO A 55 8.07 -12.31 -8.79
CA PRO A 55 8.52 -11.52 -9.93
C PRO A 55 10.00 -11.76 -10.22
N ALA A 56 10.35 -11.80 -11.51
CA ALA A 56 11.75 -11.66 -11.91
C ALA A 56 12.25 -10.25 -11.55
N PRO A 57 13.49 -10.06 -11.07
CA PRO A 57 14.00 -8.73 -10.67
C PRO A 57 13.85 -7.66 -11.75
N ARG A 58 14.09 -8.02 -13.02
CA ARG A 58 13.92 -7.11 -14.17
C ARG A 58 12.49 -6.60 -14.34
N ALA A 59 11.47 -7.37 -13.94
CA ALA A 59 10.08 -6.98 -14.07
C ALA A 59 9.72 -5.81 -13.13
N ILE A 60 10.33 -5.79 -11.93
CA ILE A 60 10.07 -4.77 -10.89
C ILE A 60 11.18 -3.73 -10.76
N GLN A 61 12.25 -3.82 -11.57
CA GLN A 61 13.38 -2.90 -11.52
C GLN A 61 12.92 -1.43 -11.59
N GLY A 62 13.18 -0.66 -10.53
CA GLY A 62 12.80 0.75 -10.43
C GLY A 62 11.29 1.03 -10.37
N ALA A 63 10.44 0.00 -10.27
CA ALA A 63 9.00 0.17 -10.07
C ALA A 63 8.68 0.45 -8.59
N GLN A 64 7.58 1.13 -8.31
CA GLN A 64 6.95 1.13 -6.99
C GLN A 64 6.09 -0.13 -6.87
N VAL A 65 6.43 -1.01 -5.93
CA VAL A 65 5.69 -2.26 -5.71
C VAL A 65 4.54 -1.98 -4.74
N VAL A 66 3.34 -2.46 -5.07
CA VAL A 66 2.15 -2.33 -4.23
C VAL A 66 1.61 -3.72 -3.94
N ALA A 67 1.67 -4.15 -2.69
CA ALA A 67 1.10 -5.41 -2.22
C ALA A 67 -0.31 -5.15 -1.65
N LEU A 68 -1.34 -5.67 -2.32
CA LEU A 68 -2.74 -5.54 -1.90
C LEU A 68 -3.21 -6.86 -1.25
N ALA A 69 -3.45 -6.82 0.05
CA ALA A 69 -4.19 -7.88 0.73
C ALA A 69 -5.70 -7.64 0.64
N GLY A 70 -6.44 -8.75 0.58
CA GLY A 70 -7.87 -8.81 0.82
C GLY A 70 -8.16 -9.99 1.74
N ASP A 71 -9.41 -10.46 1.70
CA ASP A 71 -10.00 -11.43 2.64
C ASP A 71 -9.44 -12.88 2.53
N ASP A 72 -8.26 -13.05 1.92
CA ASP A 72 -7.54 -14.30 1.77
C ASP A 72 -6.96 -14.78 3.12
N PRO A 73 -6.66 -16.09 3.29
CA PRO A 73 -6.10 -16.60 4.54
C PRO A 73 -4.82 -15.87 4.96
N LEU A 74 -4.88 -15.21 6.12
CA LEU A 74 -3.82 -14.32 6.61
C LEU A 74 -2.40 -14.93 6.58
N PRO A 75 -2.16 -16.20 7.00
CA PRO A 75 -0.82 -16.78 6.93
C PRO A 75 -0.26 -16.84 5.50
N THR A 76 -1.11 -17.15 4.51
CA THR A 76 -0.72 -17.19 3.09
C THR A 76 -0.41 -15.79 2.58
N THR A 77 -1.26 -14.81 2.92
CA THR A 77 -1.07 -13.40 2.56
C THR A 77 0.23 -12.84 3.12
N LEU A 78 0.53 -13.10 4.40
CA LEU A 78 1.77 -12.64 5.03
C LEU A 78 3.00 -13.31 4.41
N ALA A 79 2.96 -14.61 4.17
CA ALA A 79 4.07 -15.32 3.53
C ALA A 79 4.35 -14.81 2.10
N ALA A 80 3.30 -14.54 1.33
CA ALA A 80 3.43 -13.98 -0.01
C ALA A 80 3.97 -12.54 0.02
N ALA A 81 3.47 -11.70 0.93
CA ALA A 81 3.96 -10.33 1.11
C ALA A 81 5.44 -10.29 1.53
N THR A 82 5.89 -11.21 2.40
CA THR A 82 7.31 -11.35 2.77
C THR A 82 8.17 -11.71 1.57
N ARG A 83 7.81 -12.75 0.79
CA ARG A 83 8.55 -13.13 -0.42
C ARG A 83 8.62 -12.01 -1.45
N LEU A 84 7.54 -11.26 -1.61
CA LEU A 84 7.52 -10.10 -2.49
C LEU A 84 8.44 -8.98 -2.00
N ALA A 85 8.48 -8.73 -0.69
CA ALA A 85 9.40 -7.75 -0.11
C ALA A 85 10.88 -8.17 -0.31
N GLU A 86 11.20 -9.45 -0.10
CA GLU A 86 12.53 -10.00 -0.38
C GLU A 86 12.92 -9.82 -1.86
N ALA A 87 12.01 -10.13 -2.79
CA ALA A 87 12.25 -9.95 -4.22
C ALA A 87 12.41 -8.47 -4.62
N ALA A 88 11.69 -7.57 -3.93
CA ALA A 88 11.74 -6.13 -4.17
C ALA A 88 13.03 -5.48 -3.63
N ASN A 89 13.66 -6.07 -2.62
CA ASN A 89 14.86 -5.52 -2.00
C ASN A 89 16.02 -5.40 -3.03
N GLY A 90 16.54 -4.18 -3.21
CA GLY A 90 17.59 -3.88 -4.19
C GLY A 90 17.15 -3.85 -5.67
N ALA A 91 15.89 -4.17 -5.99
CA ALA A 91 15.36 -4.13 -7.34
C ALA A 91 14.31 -3.02 -7.53
N ALA A 92 13.35 -2.93 -6.62
CA ALA A 92 12.27 -1.94 -6.67
C ALA A 92 12.74 -0.57 -6.15
N SER A 93 11.97 0.48 -6.48
CA SER A 93 12.13 1.82 -5.87
C SER A 93 11.56 1.92 -4.46
N GLY A 94 10.80 0.91 -4.04
CA GLY A 94 10.14 0.82 -2.74
C GLY A 94 8.94 -0.13 -2.80
N ILE A 95 8.44 -0.52 -1.62
CA ILE A 95 7.23 -1.34 -1.48
C ILE A 95 6.20 -0.65 -0.58
N VAL A 96 4.92 -0.79 -0.95
CA VAL A 96 3.79 -0.33 -0.18
C VAL A 96 2.88 -1.53 0.14
N LEU A 97 2.71 -1.81 1.43
CA LEU A 97 1.81 -2.85 1.92
C LEU A 97 0.46 -2.23 2.23
N VAL A 98 -0.60 -2.77 1.62
CA VAL A 98 -1.95 -2.24 1.71
C VAL A 98 -2.92 -3.35 2.09
N GLY A 99 -3.78 -3.09 3.06
CA GLY A 99 -4.86 -3.98 3.43
C GLY A 99 -5.96 -3.23 4.17
N ALA A 100 -7.09 -3.90 4.41
CA ALA A 100 -8.20 -3.38 5.20
C ALA A 100 -8.44 -4.26 6.43
N GLY A 101 -9.11 -3.73 7.45
CA GLY A 101 -9.50 -4.50 8.63
C GLY A 101 -8.34 -5.24 9.30
N VAL A 102 -8.52 -6.54 9.55
CA VAL A 102 -7.53 -7.41 10.20
C VAL A 102 -6.28 -7.58 9.35
N ASP A 103 -6.42 -7.76 8.03
CA ASP A 103 -5.28 -7.92 7.13
C ASP A 103 -4.44 -6.64 7.05
N GLY A 104 -5.11 -5.48 7.05
CA GLY A 104 -4.43 -4.18 7.14
C GLY A 104 -3.63 -4.00 8.42
N ALA A 105 -4.16 -4.46 9.57
CA ALA A 105 -3.44 -4.43 10.84
C ALA A 105 -2.23 -5.38 10.84
N ALA A 106 -2.41 -6.60 10.33
CA ALA A 106 -1.35 -7.60 10.26
C ALA A 106 -0.23 -7.19 9.30
N LEU A 107 -0.56 -6.65 8.12
CA LEU A 107 0.42 -6.09 7.18
C LEU A 107 1.13 -4.86 7.74
N SER A 108 0.46 -4.03 8.55
CA SER A 108 1.16 -2.93 9.24
C SER A 108 2.21 -3.48 10.21
N GLY A 109 1.85 -4.51 11.00
CA GLY A 109 2.80 -5.22 11.85
C GLY A 109 3.98 -5.82 11.08
N LEU A 110 3.70 -6.58 10.01
CA LEU A 110 4.73 -7.15 9.14
C LEU A 110 5.63 -6.05 8.55
N GLY A 111 5.05 -4.97 8.04
CA GLY A 111 5.79 -3.87 7.44
C GLY A 111 6.72 -3.16 8.41
N ARG A 112 6.45 -3.18 9.73
CA ARG A 112 7.37 -2.67 10.75
C ARG A 112 8.54 -3.62 10.98
N VAL A 113 8.29 -4.93 10.96
CA VAL A 113 9.36 -5.93 11.03
C VAL A 113 10.26 -5.83 9.80
N LEU A 114 9.67 -5.81 8.60
CA LEU A 114 10.43 -5.66 7.34
C LEU A 114 11.23 -4.36 7.27
N ALA A 115 10.76 -3.26 7.87
CA ALA A 115 11.52 -2.03 7.93
C ALA A 115 12.82 -2.15 8.76
N ASN A 116 12.86 -3.08 9.73
CA ASN A 116 14.09 -3.38 10.48
C ASN A 116 14.99 -4.38 9.73
N GLU A 117 14.41 -5.39 9.10
CA GLU A 117 15.16 -6.46 8.41
C GLU A 117 15.68 -6.03 7.02
N LEU A 118 14.95 -5.15 6.34
CA LEU A 118 15.25 -4.66 4.98
C LEU A 118 15.23 -3.11 4.97
N PRO A 119 16.19 -2.45 5.65
CA PRO A 119 16.15 -1.00 5.87
C PRO A 119 16.16 -0.18 4.58
N ASP A 120 16.88 -0.64 3.55
CA ASP A 120 16.98 0.05 2.26
C ASP A 120 15.66 0.00 1.46
N LEU A 121 14.80 -0.98 1.73
CA LEU A 121 13.48 -1.10 1.09
C LEU A 121 12.44 -0.15 1.71
N ALA A 122 12.63 0.24 2.98
CA ALA A 122 11.80 1.14 3.76
C ALA A 122 10.28 0.99 3.49
N PRO A 123 9.67 -0.17 3.80
CA PRO A 123 8.28 -0.44 3.45
C PRO A 123 7.33 0.64 3.98
N ARG A 124 6.42 1.09 3.12
CA ARG A 124 5.29 1.94 3.53
C ARG A 124 4.08 1.05 3.84
N ARG A 125 3.25 1.49 4.78
CA ARG A 125 2.06 0.76 5.26
C ARG A 125 0.84 1.63 5.10
N ILE A 126 -0.19 1.14 4.41
CA ILE A 126 -1.46 1.85 4.25
C ILE A 126 -2.60 0.93 4.67
N THR A 127 -3.31 1.30 5.72
CA THR A 127 -4.53 0.61 6.15
C THR A 127 -5.74 1.34 5.59
N LEU A 128 -6.60 0.62 4.87
CA LEU A 128 -7.88 1.15 4.39
C LEU A 128 -8.99 0.80 5.39
N ASP A 129 -9.93 1.71 5.56
CA ASP A 129 -11.19 1.39 6.25
C ASP A 129 -12.00 0.38 5.39
N PRO A 130 -12.42 -0.77 5.95
CA PRO A 130 -13.16 -1.79 5.19
C PRO A 130 -14.52 -1.32 4.69
N ALA A 131 -15.08 -0.23 5.25
CA ALA A 131 -16.33 0.37 4.76
C ALA A 131 -16.13 1.22 3.49
N LEU A 132 -14.89 1.50 3.07
CA LEU A 132 -14.63 2.22 1.83
C LEU A 132 -14.90 1.34 0.61
N PRO A 133 -15.76 1.77 -0.33
CA PRO A 133 -15.93 1.05 -1.59
C PRO A 133 -14.63 1.07 -2.42
N PRO A 134 -14.41 0.08 -3.31
CA PRO A 134 -13.16 -0.08 -4.05
C PRO A 134 -12.71 1.15 -4.86
N GLU A 135 -13.62 1.85 -5.53
CA GLU A 135 -13.28 2.99 -6.39
C GLU A 135 -12.88 4.24 -5.60
N PRO A 136 -13.64 4.67 -4.55
CA PRO A 136 -13.17 5.68 -3.61
C PRO A 136 -11.85 5.31 -2.93
N ALA A 137 -11.68 4.04 -2.51
CA ALA A 137 -10.45 3.56 -1.90
C ALA A 137 -9.26 3.67 -2.85
N ALA A 138 -9.42 3.22 -4.10
CA ALA A 138 -8.41 3.27 -5.15
C ALA A 138 -7.95 4.70 -5.46
N ARG A 139 -8.88 5.67 -5.57
CA ARG A 139 -8.51 7.08 -5.80
C ARG A 139 -7.70 7.66 -4.64
N ARG A 140 -8.09 7.35 -3.40
CA ARG A 140 -7.35 7.81 -2.21
C ARG A 140 -5.99 7.13 -2.13
N LEU A 141 -5.93 5.84 -2.42
CA LEU A 141 -4.70 5.07 -2.44
C LEU A 141 -3.72 5.61 -3.51
N ALA A 142 -4.18 5.91 -4.72
CA ALA A 142 -3.36 6.52 -5.76
C ALA A 142 -2.72 7.84 -5.29
N ALA A 143 -3.49 8.70 -4.62
CA ALA A 143 -2.97 9.92 -4.01
C ALA A 143 -1.93 9.63 -2.90
N GLU A 144 -2.15 8.64 -2.03
CA GLU A 144 -1.18 8.26 -0.99
C GLU A 144 0.12 7.65 -1.55
N LEU A 145 0.05 6.96 -2.69
CA LEU A 145 1.23 6.42 -3.37
C LEU A 145 2.17 7.52 -3.90
N ALA A 146 1.69 8.75 -4.05
CA ALA A 146 2.51 9.92 -4.34
C ALA A 146 3.21 10.52 -3.12
N GLY A 147 2.74 10.23 -1.90
CA GLY A 147 3.37 10.67 -0.66
C GLY A 147 4.53 9.79 -0.21
N ASP A 148 5.11 10.14 0.94
CA ASP A 148 6.26 9.47 1.56
C ASP A 148 5.96 8.95 2.97
N ALA A 149 4.79 9.27 3.53
CA ALA A 149 4.42 8.90 4.88
C ALA A 149 4.58 7.38 5.09
N PRO A 150 5.33 6.95 6.13
CA PRO A 150 5.71 5.55 6.31
C PRO A 150 4.52 4.69 6.74
N GLU A 151 3.54 5.28 7.44
CA GLU A 151 2.32 4.61 7.87
C GLU A 151 1.13 5.57 7.78
N VAL A 152 0.04 5.11 7.14
CA VAL A 152 -1.19 5.89 6.91
C VAL A 152 -2.41 5.00 7.14
N VAL A 153 -3.44 5.55 7.77
CA VAL A 153 -4.79 4.95 7.81
C VAL A 153 -5.74 5.85 7.01
N VAL A 154 -6.38 5.29 6.00
CA VAL A 154 -7.35 5.97 5.13
C VAL A 154 -8.75 5.59 5.58
N ALA A 155 -9.42 6.51 6.28
CA ALA A 155 -10.80 6.40 6.72
C ALA A 155 -11.77 7.07 5.71
N PRO A 156 -13.10 6.87 5.83
CA PRO A 156 -14.08 7.47 4.93
C PRO A 156 -14.02 8.99 4.87
N ASP A 157 -13.77 9.66 5.99
CA ASP A 157 -13.75 11.12 6.10
C ASP A 157 -12.40 11.68 6.57
N ALA A 158 -11.39 10.83 6.77
CA ALA A 158 -10.12 11.24 7.33
C ALA A 158 -8.92 10.48 6.75
N ARG A 159 -7.77 11.14 6.85
CA ARG A 159 -6.44 10.57 6.66
C ARG A 159 -5.70 10.67 7.99
N LEU A 160 -5.35 9.53 8.58
CA LEU A 160 -4.74 9.47 9.91
C LEU A 160 -3.30 8.97 9.80
N LEU A 161 -2.43 9.53 10.64
CA LEU A 161 -1.03 9.12 10.77
C LEU A 161 -0.81 8.64 12.21
N PRO A 162 -0.47 7.37 12.45
CA PRO A 162 -0.15 6.89 13.78
C PRO A 162 1.00 7.69 14.43
N ARG A 163 0.87 7.97 15.72
CA ARG A 163 1.86 8.67 16.55
C ARG A 163 1.96 7.97 17.89
N LEU A 164 3.19 7.75 18.35
CA LEU A 164 3.44 7.35 19.72
C LEU A 164 3.32 8.58 20.61
N THR A 165 2.48 8.51 21.63
CA THR A 165 2.36 9.52 22.68
C THR A 165 2.90 8.94 23.98
N PRO A 166 3.48 9.78 24.87
CA PRO A 166 3.76 9.35 26.24
C PRO A 166 2.51 8.74 26.87
N GLY A 167 2.67 7.67 27.64
CA GLY A 167 1.57 7.11 28.43
C GLY A 167 1.03 8.17 29.38
N LEU A 168 -0.30 8.28 29.48
CA LEU A 168 -0.90 9.08 30.55
C LEU A 168 -0.55 8.42 31.90
N PRO A 169 -0.22 9.22 32.93
CA PRO A 169 0.10 8.71 34.26
C PRO A 169 -1.06 7.94 34.89
#